data_AF-Q2GPZ9-F1
#
_entry.id   AF-Q2GPZ9-F1
#
_cell.length_a   1.000
_cell.length_b   1.000
_cell.length_c   1.000
_cell.angle_alpha   90.00
_cell.angle_beta   90.00
_cell.angle_gamma   90.00
#
_symmetry.space_group_name_H-M   'P 1'
#
loop_
_entity.id
_entity.type
_entity.pdbx_description
1 polymer ?
#
loop_
_entity_poly.entity_id
_entity_poly.type
_entity_poly.pdbx_seq_one_letter_code
_entity_poly.pdbx_strand_id
1 'polypeptide(L)'
;MASIKQSVILGLATFTIFSSAASIPETDPTEFGPSKAAAQRNAFDIFNAIQSAMRQWGSSLNHNGMSLFVVTIPPGNEARDSVLRLSQTSGGQFGLSHTVQRVYFPFFPIGTSLPKPPVEREGRVVDWQGVVDLIVARYADRLKYMADRVESLAWMQGEVNGLLNTHIDYSEEDDGYQAALGRCTRYYTRVVVPDTQEDHLILAAIETVTHNICSTLLTVRKLVVENTHADEDSIITAKESLRVLMGKLKWTTWKECAGCNFDEVCFIPMWPFGDKASYEKPNCRNATTLDKGWWDPASRYWHPMPSMMPPPDESE
;
A
#
# COMPACT_ATOMS: atom_id res chain seq x y z
N MET A 1 -3.01 -75.87 -47.20
CA MET A 1 -2.53 -74.48 -47.12
C MET A 1 -3.60 -73.60 -47.72
N ALA A 2 -4.51 -73.08 -46.88
CA ALA A 2 -5.71 -72.36 -47.30
C ALA A 2 -5.50 -70.85 -47.15
N SER A 3 -5.71 -70.12 -48.25
CA SER A 3 -5.78 -68.66 -48.32
C SER A 3 -7.22 -68.23 -48.04
N ILE A 4 -7.44 -67.38 -47.03
CA ILE A 4 -8.75 -66.84 -46.68
C ILE A 4 -8.64 -65.32 -46.52
N LYS A 5 -9.63 -64.66 -47.13
CA LYS A 5 -9.75 -63.25 -47.52
C LYS A 5 -9.88 -62.30 -46.32
N GLN A 6 -9.34 -61.09 -46.45
CA GLN A 6 -9.66 -59.93 -45.61
C GLN A 6 -11.06 -59.39 -45.97
N SER A 7 -11.89 -59.14 -44.96
CA SER A 7 -13.12 -58.36 -45.05
C SER A 7 -12.99 -57.11 -44.18
N VAL A 8 -13.10 -55.95 -44.81
CA VAL A 8 -13.18 -54.63 -44.17
C VAL A 8 -14.65 -54.35 -43.86
N ILE A 9 -14.99 -54.10 -42.60
CA ILE A 9 -16.30 -53.57 -42.19
C ILE A 9 -16.04 -52.20 -41.55
N LEU A 10 -16.50 -51.15 -42.23
CA LEU A 10 -16.43 -49.76 -41.78
C LEU A 10 -17.66 -49.48 -40.89
N GLY A 11 -17.45 -49.36 -39.58
CA GLY A 11 -18.50 -48.95 -38.63
C GLY A 11 -18.50 -47.44 -38.46
N LEU A 12 -19.58 -46.77 -38.88
CA LEU A 12 -19.82 -45.35 -38.61
C LEU A 12 -20.41 -45.20 -37.19
N ALA A 13 -19.61 -44.69 -36.26
CA ALA A 13 -20.09 -44.27 -34.94
C ALA A 13 -20.58 -42.81 -35.00
N THR A 14 -21.88 -42.60 -34.83
CA THR A 14 -22.50 -41.28 -34.70
C THR A 14 -22.32 -40.76 -33.28
N PHE A 15 -21.47 -39.74 -33.09
CA PHE A 15 -21.35 -39.01 -31.83
C PHE A 15 -22.50 -38.00 -31.72
N THR A 16 -23.44 -38.23 -30.79
CA THR A 16 -24.43 -37.24 -30.39
C THR A 16 -23.82 -36.28 -29.36
N ILE A 17 -23.67 -35.01 -29.73
CA ILE A 17 -23.20 -33.96 -28.84
C ILE A 17 -24.38 -33.54 -27.95
N PHE A 18 -24.36 -33.91 -26.68
CA PHE A 18 -25.24 -33.32 -25.66
C PHE A 18 -24.74 -31.90 -25.35
N SER A 19 -25.43 -30.90 -25.89
CA SER A 19 -25.22 -29.50 -25.49
C SER A 19 -25.84 -29.29 -24.11
N SER A 20 -25.02 -29.32 -23.06
CA SER A 20 -25.43 -28.87 -21.73
C SER A 20 -25.34 -27.36 -21.71
N ALA A 21 -26.49 -26.69 -21.72
CA ALA A 21 -26.56 -25.27 -21.39
C ALA A 21 -26.22 -25.12 -19.90
N ALA A 22 -24.97 -24.81 -19.59
CA ALA A 22 -24.60 -24.33 -18.27
C ALA A 22 -25.27 -22.97 -18.08
N SER A 23 -26.25 -22.90 -17.18
CA SER A 23 -26.78 -21.64 -16.68
C SER A 23 -25.62 -20.84 -16.10
N ILE A 24 -25.40 -19.65 -16.66
CA ILE A 24 -24.47 -18.67 -16.11
C ILE A 24 -24.98 -18.34 -14.70
N PRO A 25 -24.18 -18.46 -13.63
CA PRO A 25 -24.60 -18.04 -12.31
C PRO A 25 -24.89 -16.54 -12.38
N GLU A 26 -26.10 -16.15 -12.03
CA GLU A 26 -26.48 -14.76 -11.87
C GLU A 26 -25.65 -14.20 -10.70
N THR A 27 -24.63 -13.40 -11.02
CA THR A 27 -23.75 -12.79 -10.01
C THR A 27 -24.56 -11.73 -9.26
N ASP A 28 -24.69 -11.94 -7.94
CA ASP A 28 -25.38 -11.02 -7.04
C ASP A 28 -24.69 -9.64 -7.11
N PRO A 29 -25.41 -8.54 -7.40
CA PRO A 29 -24.83 -7.20 -7.47
C PRO A 29 -24.17 -6.72 -6.16
N THR A 30 -24.35 -7.43 -5.04
CA THR A 30 -23.62 -7.21 -3.78
C THR A 30 -22.20 -7.80 -3.76
N GLU A 31 -21.80 -8.62 -4.74
CA GLU A 31 -20.48 -9.27 -4.82
C GLU A 31 -19.33 -8.26 -4.99
N PHE A 32 -19.59 -7.13 -5.64
CA PHE A 32 -18.60 -6.08 -5.89
C PHE A 32 -18.59 -4.95 -4.83
N GLY A 33 -19.39 -5.09 -3.77
CA GLY A 33 -19.51 -4.08 -2.71
C GLY A 33 -18.41 -4.16 -1.63
N PRO A 34 -18.21 -3.08 -0.86
CA PRO A 34 -17.32 -3.09 0.29
C PRO A 34 -17.82 -4.12 1.31
N SER A 35 -17.00 -5.14 1.58
CA SER A 35 -17.33 -6.22 2.53
C SER A 35 -16.16 -6.48 3.46
N LYS A 36 -16.46 -7.02 4.66
CA LYS A 36 -15.43 -7.38 5.63
C LYS A 36 -14.41 -8.37 5.03
N ALA A 37 -14.88 -9.33 4.24
CA ALA A 37 -14.00 -10.27 3.55
C ALA A 37 -13.08 -9.58 2.52
N ALA A 38 -13.59 -8.61 1.77
CA ALA A 38 -12.77 -7.80 0.87
C ALA A 38 -11.76 -6.94 1.63
N ALA A 39 -12.14 -6.34 2.76
CA ALA A 39 -11.24 -5.57 3.62
C ALA A 39 -10.12 -6.43 4.21
N GLN A 40 -10.42 -7.67 4.61
CA GLN A 40 -9.41 -8.62 5.10
C GLN A 40 -8.46 -9.07 3.99
N ARG A 41 -8.97 -9.33 2.77
CA ARG A 41 -8.12 -9.69 1.62
C ARG A 41 -7.17 -8.57 1.20
N ASN A 42 -7.66 -7.32 1.21
CA ASN A 42 -6.89 -6.13 0.83
C ASN A 42 -6.29 -5.40 2.04
N ALA A 43 -6.16 -6.08 3.19
CA ALA A 43 -5.85 -5.44 4.47
C ALA A 43 -4.54 -4.64 4.44
N PHE A 44 -3.50 -5.19 3.81
CA PHE A 44 -2.19 -4.55 3.70
C PHE A 44 -2.24 -3.27 2.85
N ASP A 45 -2.97 -3.30 1.73
CA ASP A 45 -3.11 -2.14 0.86
C ASP A 45 -3.95 -1.04 1.52
N ILE A 46 -5.04 -1.40 2.21
CA ILE A 46 -5.85 -0.46 2.99
C ILE A 46 -5.03 0.17 4.11
N PHE A 47 -4.29 -0.64 4.88
CA PHE A 47 -3.41 -0.15 5.94
C PHE A 47 -2.37 0.83 5.40
N ASN A 48 -1.71 0.48 4.30
CA ASN A 48 -0.71 1.32 3.66
C ASN A 48 -1.31 2.61 3.06
N ALA A 49 -2.52 2.55 2.51
CA ALA A 49 -3.22 3.73 2.01
C ALA A 49 -3.53 4.72 3.15
N ILE A 50 -3.96 4.22 4.31
CA ILE A 50 -4.19 5.05 5.50
C ILE A 50 -2.86 5.62 6.01
N GLN A 51 -1.82 4.80 6.11
CA GLN A 51 -0.50 5.22 6.56
C GLN A 51 0.11 6.31 5.68
N SER A 52 -0.06 6.20 4.36
CA SER A 52 0.47 7.13 3.37
C SER A 52 -0.40 8.38 3.18
N ALA A 53 -1.63 8.39 3.71
CA ALA A 53 -2.58 9.49 3.49
C ALA A 53 -1.98 10.83 3.94
N MET A 54 -2.06 11.83 3.06
CA MET A 54 -1.50 13.18 3.28
C MET A 54 0.03 13.23 3.50
N ARG A 55 0.76 12.13 3.27
CA ARG A 55 2.23 12.08 3.33
C ARG A 55 2.83 12.06 1.94
N GLN A 56 3.77 12.97 1.71
CA GLN A 56 4.50 13.04 0.44
C GLN A 56 5.20 11.72 0.13
N TRP A 57 6.05 11.23 1.05
CA TRP A 57 6.85 10.02 0.85
C TRP A 57 6.03 8.78 0.50
N GLY A 58 5.04 8.46 1.35
CA GLY A 58 4.20 7.29 1.17
C GLY A 58 3.33 7.37 -0.09
N SER A 59 2.82 8.57 -0.42
CA SER A 59 1.98 8.78 -1.60
C SER A 59 2.79 8.74 -2.92
N SER A 60 4.08 9.08 -2.89
CA SER A 60 4.95 8.91 -4.07
C SER A 60 5.30 7.45 -4.35
N LEU A 61 5.42 6.62 -3.30
CA LEU A 61 5.69 5.18 -3.44
C LEU A 61 4.46 4.40 -3.87
N ASN A 62 3.34 4.66 -3.21
CA ASN A 62 2.07 4.01 -3.45
C ASN A 62 1.13 5.03 -4.08
N HIS A 63 1.43 5.42 -5.32
CA HIS A 63 0.60 6.38 -6.03
C HIS A 63 -0.78 5.79 -6.31
N ASN A 64 -1.84 6.55 -6.01
CA ASN A 64 -3.22 6.19 -6.34
C ASN A 64 -3.56 6.49 -7.82
N GLY A 65 -2.56 6.46 -8.70
CA GLY A 65 -2.66 6.92 -10.09
C GLY A 65 -2.84 8.43 -10.20
N MET A 66 -3.17 8.90 -11.42
CA MET A 66 -3.49 10.30 -11.68
C MET A 66 -5.00 10.53 -11.57
N SER A 67 -5.41 11.58 -10.85
CA SER A 67 -6.77 12.10 -10.94
C SER A 67 -6.81 13.29 -11.91
N LEU A 68 -7.67 13.21 -12.91
CA LEU A 68 -7.93 14.32 -13.83
C LEU A 68 -9.19 15.04 -13.36
N PHE A 69 -9.03 16.32 -13.00
CA PHE A 69 -10.16 17.21 -12.74
C PHE A 69 -10.35 18.07 -13.98
N VAL A 70 -11.36 17.75 -14.79
CA VAL A 70 -11.73 18.60 -15.91
C VAL A 70 -12.38 19.86 -15.35
N VAL A 71 -11.79 21.01 -15.67
CA VAL A 71 -12.33 22.33 -15.33
C VAL A 71 -12.82 22.99 -16.61
N THR A 72 -14.11 23.34 -16.65
CA THR A 72 -14.68 24.13 -17.75
C THR A 72 -14.71 25.61 -17.35
N ILE A 73 -13.95 26.45 -18.07
CA ILE A 73 -14.00 27.91 -17.89
C ILE A 73 -14.96 28.48 -18.94
N PRO A 74 -16.07 29.14 -18.55
CA PRO A 74 -16.99 29.76 -19.49
C PRO A 74 -16.31 30.91 -20.27
N PRO A 75 -16.63 31.09 -21.57
CA PRO A 75 -16.11 32.21 -22.34
C PRO A 75 -16.63 33.55 -21.80
N GLY A 76 -15.74 34.52 -21.59
CA GLY A 76 -16.07 35.87 -21.12
C GLY A 76 -15.66 36.18 -19.67
N ASN A 77 -15.19 35.18 -18.92
CA ASN A 77 -14.70 35.38 -17.57
C ASN A 77 -13.17 35.43 -17.58
N GLU A 78 -12.57 36.62 -17.54
CA GLU A 78 -11.20 36.74 -17.05
C GLU A 78 -11.17 36.10 -15.65
N ALA A 79 -10.18 35.24 -15.40
CA ALA A 79 -10.11 34.33 -14.26
C ALA A 79 -9.85 35.04 -12.91
N ARG A 80 -10.70 36.03 -12.57
CA ARG A 80 -10.64 36.81 -11.34
C ARG A 80 -11.66 36.32 -10.31
N ASP A 81 -12.83 35.82 -10.74
CA ASP A 81 -13.95 35.47 -9.83
C ASP A 81 -14.66 34.13 -10.11
N SER A 82 -14.07 33.23 -10.92
CA SER A 82 -14.73 31.95 -11.27
C SER A 82 -14.62 30.92 -10.14
N VAL A 83 -15.73 30.59 -9.49
CA VAL A 83 -15.84 29.44 -8.56
C VAL A 83 -15.78 28.13 -9.37
N LEU A 84 -14.75 27.32 -9.12
CA LEU A 84 -14.54 26.02 -9.75
C LEU A 84 -15.63 25.03 -9.32
N ARG A 85 -16.43 24.54 -10.26
CA ARG A 85 -17.27 23.34 -10.06
C ARG A 85 -16.50 22.12 -10.52
N LEU A 86 -16.15 21.25 -9.59
CA LEU A 86 -15.58 19.94 -9.87
C LEU A 86 -16.72 18.98 -10.24
N SER A 87 -16.70 18.41 -11.44
CA SER A 87 -17.56 17.27 -11.81
C SER A 87 -16.70 16.06 -12.13
N GLN A 88 -16.92 14.96 -11.42
CA GLN A 88 -16.30 13.67 -11.72
C GLN A 88 -17.10 12.99 -12.82
N THR A 89 -16.50 12.70 -13.97
CA THR A 89 -17.11 11.87 -15.02
C THR A 89 -16.43 10.51 -15.07
N SER A 90 -17.24 9.46 -15.03
CA SER A 90 -16.82 8.08 -15.23
C SER A 90 -16.77 7.74 -16.72
N GLY A 91 -15.57 7.46 -17.23
CA GLY A 91 -15.36 6.68 -18.45
C GLY A 91 -15.12 7.46 -19.76
N GLY A 92 -14.11 7.00 -20.52
CA GLY A 92 -14.09 7.07 -22.00
C GLY A 92 -13.04 7.99 -22.65
N GLN A 93 -12.22 7.38 -23.51
CA GLN A 93 -11.55 7.89 -24.73
C GLN A 93 -11.05 9.36 -24.80
N PHE A 94 -9.74 9.48 -25.07
CA PHE A 94 -9.04 10.76 -25.21
C PHE A 94 -9.09 11.30 -26.65
N GLY A 95 -9.64 12.51 -26.80
CA GLY A 95 -9.29 13.46 -27.86
C GLY A 95 -8.70 14.71 -27.21
N LEU A 96 -7.41 14.96 -27.41
CA LEU A 96 -6.72 16.15 -26.90
C LEU A 96 -6.93 17.31 -27.87
N SER A 97 -7.45 18.45 -27.38
CA SER A 97 -7.15 19.72 -28.03
C SER A 97 -7.03 20.86 -27.01
N HIS A 98 -5.88 21.54 -27.10
CA HIS A 98 -5.48 22.84 -26.55
C HIS A 98 -4.94 22.92 -25.10
N THR A 99 -3.60 22.93 -25.06
CA THR A 99 -2.69 23.80 -24.30
C THR A 99 -3.08 24.25 -22.89
N VAL A 100 -2.53 23.56 -21.88
CA VAL A 100 -2.47 24.04 -20.49
C VAL A 100 -1.24 24.94 -20.36
N GLN A 101 -1.45 26.23 -20.11
CA GLN A 101 -0.37 27.17 -19.85
C GLN A 101 -0.67 27.96 -18.57
N ARG A 102 0.14 27.71 -17.53
CA ARG A 102 0.18 28.28 -16.17
C ARG A 102 -0.73 27.65 -15.10
N VAL A 103 -0.07 27.13 -14.06
CA VAL A 103 -0.64 26.85 -12.73
C VAL A 103 -0.58 28.15 -11.92
N TYR A 104 -1.73 28.68 -11.52
CA TYR A 104 -1.81 29.81 -10.58
C TYR A 104 -2.26 29.28 -9.21
N PHE A 105 -1.42 29.49 -8.19
CA PHE A 105 -1.85 29.37 -6.80
C PHE A 105 -2.60 30.66 -6.43
N PRO A 106 -3.90 30.63 -6.08
CA PRO A 106 -4.61 31.83 -5.68
C PRO A 106 -4.07 32.32 -4.33
N PHE A 107 -3.58 33.55 -4.31
CA PHE A 107 -3.39 34.32 -3.09
C PHE A 107 -4.78 34.64 -2.52
N PHE A 108 -5.22 33.92 -1.48
CA PHE A 108 -6.44 34.28 -0.76
C PHE A 108 -6.17 35.56 0.05
N PRO A 109 -6.91 36.66 -0.17
CA PRO A 109 -6.82 37.82 0.71
C PRO A 109 -7.26 37.43 2.12
N ILE A 110 -6.44 37.77 3.11
CA ILE A 110 -6.72 37.58 4.53
C ILE A 110 -7.95 38.42 4.89
N GLY A 111 -9.11 37.79 5.11
CA GLY A 111 -10.23 38.48 5.76
C GLY A 111 -11.67 38.08 5.41
N THR A 112 -11.93 37.25 4.40
CA THR A 112 -13.31 36.79 4.16
C THR A 112 -13.57 35.47 4.89
N SER A 113 -14.38 35.51 5.94
CA SER A 113 -14.85 34.32 6.64
C SER A 113 -15.64 33.45 5.66
N LEU A 114 -15.10 32.28 5.33
CA LEU A 114 -15.84 31.23 4.64
C LEU A 114 -17.13 30.92 5.43
N PRO A 115 -18.29 30.77 4.77
CA PRO A 115 -19.49 30.32 5.45
C PRO A 115 -19.20 28.98 6.13
N LYS A 116 -19.42 28.93 7.44
CA LYS A 116 -19.21 27.73 8.25
C LYS A 116 -20.04 26.60 7.62
N PRO A 117 -19.42 25.49 7.18
CA PRO A 117 -20.17 24.36 6.69
C PRO A 117 -21.16 23.91 7.78
N PRO A 118 -22.32 23.33 7.41
CA PRO A 118 -23.26 22.79 8.38
C PRO A 118 -22.47 21.88 9.32
N VAL A 119 -22.68 22.07 10.63
CA VAL A 119 -22.05 21.25 11.67
C VAL A 119 -22.49 19.82 11.42
N GLU A 120 -21.63 19.03 10.79
CA GLU A 120 -21.75 17.59 10.73
C GLU A 120 -21.91 17.10 12.17
N ARG A 121 -22.81 16.13 12.39
CA ARG A 121 -22.99 15.53 13.72
C ARG A 121 -21.60 15.22 14.25
N GLU A 122 -21.29 15.71 15.44
CA GLU A 122 -20.06 15.41 16.16
C GLU A 122 -20.12 13.95 16.65
N GLY A 123 -20.19 13.03 15.67
CA GLY A 123 -19.91 11.62 15.85
C GLY A 123 -18.44 11.51 16.19
N ARG A 124 -18.12 10.56 17.07
CA ARG A 124 -16.75 10.34 17.52
C ARG A 124 -15.93 9.82 16.33
N VAL A 125 -15.29 10.72 15.59
CA VAL A 125 -14.41 10.36 14.47
C VAL A 125 -13.22 9.59 15.02
N VAL A 126 -12.99 8.39 14.51
CA VAL A 126 -11.83 7.56 14.87
C VAL A 126 -10.60 8.07 14.13
N ASP A 127 -9.52 8.36 14.85
CA ASP A 127 -8.22 8.70 14.26
C ASP A 127 -7.50 7.43 13.77
N TRP A 128 -7.89 6.95 12.60
CA TRP A 128 -7.29 5.76 11.98
C TRP A 128 -5.83 5.97 11.58
N GLN A 129 -5.42 7.19 11.22
CA GLN A 129 -4.02 7.50 10.93
C GLN A 129 -3.16 7.35 12.18
N GLY A 130 -3.59 7.92 13.31
CA GLY A 130 -2.90 7.76 14.59
C GLY A 130 -2.76 6.30 15.03
N VAL A 131 -3.80 5.48 14.85
CA VAL A 131 -3.73 4.04 15.16
C VAL A 131 -2.68 3.33 14.31
N VAL A 132 -2.69 3.57 12.99
CA VAL A 132 -1.74 2.98 12.05
C VAL A 132 -0.31 3.44 12.34
N ASP A 133 -0.12 4.72 12.68
CA ASP A 133 1.18 5.28 13.04
C ASP A 133 1.77 4.66 14.30
N LEU A 134 0.95 4.46 15.33
CA LEU A 134 1.40 3.78 16.55
C LEU A 134 1.90 2.36 16.25
N ILE A 135 1.23 1.65 15.35
CA ILE A 135 1.64 0.31 14.91
C ILE A 135 2.97 0.38 14.15
N VAL A 136 3.09 1.26 13.14
CA VAL A 136 4.33 1.40 12.36
C VAL A 136 5.49 1.83 13.25
N ALA A 137 5.29 2.84 14.10
CA ALA A 137 6.31 3.34 15.03
C ALA A 137 6.76 2.27 16.04
N ARG A 138 5.87 1.34 16.43
CA ARG A 138 6.21 0.20 17.31
C ARG A 138 7.05 -0.83 16.58
N TYR A 139 6.65 -1.25 15.39
CA TYR A 139 7.18 -2.47 14.77
C TYR A 139 8.19 -2.23 13.65
N ALA A 140 8.15 -1.13 12.90
CA ALA A 140 8.87 -0.99 11.62
C ALA A 140 10.38 -1.18 11.77
N ASP A 141 11.01 -0.40 12.64
CA ASP A 141 12.46 -0.44 12.81
C ASP A 141 12.92 -1.75 13.45
N ARG A 142 12.14 -2.30 14.39
CA ARG A 142 12.48 -3.54 15.10
C ARG A 142 12.40 -4.74 14.16
N LEU A 143 11.36 -4.80 13.32
CA LEU A 143 11.24 -5.84 12.29
C LEU A 143 12.41 -5.78 11.31
N LYS A 144 12.76 -4.59 10.81
CA LYS A 144 13.90 -4.39 9.90
C LYS A 144 15.22 -4.77 10.57
N TYR A 145 15.44 -4.36 11.81
CA TYR A 145 16.63 -4.70 12.59
C TYR A 145 16.78 -6.21 12.79
N MET A 146 15.72 -6.89 13.26
CA MET A 146 15.72 -8.35 13.44
C MET A 146 15.96 -9.10 12.12
N ALA A 147 15.33 -8.67 11.03
CA ALA A 147 15.47 -9.32 9.73
C ALA A 147 16.87 -9.14 9.11
N ASP A 148 17.49 -7.97 9.26
CA ASP A 148 18.70 -7.61 8.50
C ASP A 148 19.99 -7.64 9.35
N ARG A 149 19.93 -7.29 10.64
CA ARG A 149 21.12 -6.91 11.42
C ARG A 149 21.41 -7.77 12.64
N VAL A 150 20.43 -8.53 13.15
CA VAL A 150 20.64 -9.39 14.32
C VAL A 150 21.53 -10.58 13.96
N GLU A 151 22.65 -10.78 14.65
CA GLU A 151 23.58 -11.88 14.37
C GLU A 151 23.58 -12.96 15.46
N SER A 152 23.10 -12.65 16.67
CA SER A 152 23.12 -13.59 17.80
C SER A 152 21.72 -14.01 18.24
N LEU A 153 21.63 -15.22 18.78
CA LEU A 153 20.39 -15.76 19.35
C LEU A 153 19.88 -14.87 20.49
N ALA A 154 20.78 -14.43 21.39
CA ALA A 154 20.42 -13.60 22.53
C ALA A 154 19.78 -12.26 22.11
N TRP A 155 20.34 -11.60 21.08
CA TRP A 155 19.76 -10.38 20.52
C TRP A 155 18.40 -10.64 19.87
N MET A 156 18.24 -11.73 19.11
CA MET A 156 16.95 -12.11 18.51
C MET A 156 15.89 -12.34 19.59
N GLN A 157 16.24 -13.10 20.63
CA GLN A 157 15.36 -13.35 21.77
C GLN A 157 14.97 -12.05 22.48
N GLY A 158 15.93 -11.15 22.71
CA GLY A 158 15.71 -9.85 23.33
C GLY A 158 14.68 -8.99 22.57
N GLU A 159 14.85 -8.85 21.25
CA GLU A 159 13.95 -8.08 20.41
C GLU A 159 12.53 -8.68 20.36
N VAL A 160 12.43 -9.99 20.17
CA VAL A 160 11.15 -10.71 20.11
C VAL A 160 10.41 -10.62 21.45
N ASN A 161 11.13 -10.77 22.56
CA ASN A 161 10.58 -10.60 23.90
C ASN A 161 10.12 -9.15 24.14
N GLY A 162 10.92 -8.15 23.75
CA GLY A 162 10.57 -6.74 23.87
C GLY A 162 9.28 -6.38 23.13
N LEU A 163 9.02 -7.00 21.98
CA LEU A 163 7.78 -6.81 21.22
C LEU A 163 6.57 -7.51 21.83
N LEU A 164 6.75 -8.74 22.35
CA LEU A 164 5.64 -9.63 22.71
C LEU A 164 5.29 -9.71 24.20
N ASN A 165 6.23 -9.46 25.12
CA ASN A 165 6.01 -9.72 26.55
C ASN A 165 4.82 -8.94 27.12
N THR A 166 4.50 -7.75 26.57
CA THR A 166 3.32 -6.99 27.00
C THR A 166 1.98 -7.63 26.64
N HIS A 167 1.96 -8.64 25.78
CA HIS A 167 0.75 -9.32 25.31
C HIS A 167 0.61 -10.73 25.89
N ILE A 168 1.66 -11.26 26.53
CA ILE A 168 1.70 -12.59 27.13
C ILE A 168 1.39 -12.47 28.62
N ASP A 169 0.36 -13.18 29.07
CA ASP A 169 0.07 -13.34 30.50
C ASP A 169 0.70 -14.66 30.95
N TYR A 170 1.78 -14.58 31.74
CA TYR A 170 2.50 -15.75 32.22
C TYR A 170 1.77 -16.48 33.37
N SER A 171 0.66 -15.92 33.88
CA SER A 171 -0.18 -16.58 34.89
C SER A 171 -1.25 -17.48 34.26
N GLU A 172 -1.47 -17.36 32.96
CA GLU A 172 -2.43 -18.13 32.18
C GLU A 172 -1.72 -19.28 31.43
N GLU A 173 -2.33 -20.46 31.41
CA GLU A 173 -1.89 -21.56 30.56
C GLU A 173 -2.46 -21.33 29.14
N ASP A 174 -1.65 -20.76 28.25
CA ASP A 174 -2.03 -20.40 26.87
C ASP A 174 -1.26 -21.25 25.86
N ASP A 175 -1.68 -22.52 25.72
CA ASP A 175 -1.07 -23.47 24.81
C ASP A 175 -1.04 -22.93 23.37
N GLY A 176 0.18 -22.64 22.90
CA GLY A 176 0.39 -22.15 21.55
C GLY A 176 0.06 -20.67 21.33
N TYR A 177 -0.10 -19.88 22.39
CA TYR A 177 -0.23 -18.41 22.39
C TYR A 177 -1.52 -17.84 21.75
N GLN A 178 -2.64 -18.53 21.83
CA GLN A 178 -3.89 -18.06 21.21
C GLN A 178 -4.46 -16.84 21.94
N ALA A 179 -4.46 -16.84 23.27
CA ALA A 179 -4.93 -15.70 24.06
C ALA A 179 -4.00 -14.49 23.88
N ALA A 180 -2.68 -14.72 23.89
CA ALA A 180 -1.67 -13.69 23.63
C ALA A 180 -1.79 -13.11 22.21
N LEU A 181 -2.05 -13.94 21.20
CA LEU A 181 -2.30 -13.50 19.82
C LEU A 181 -3.52 -12.59 19.73
N GLY A 182 -4.62 -12.95 20.39
CA GLY A 182 -5.83 -12.14 20.46
C GLY A 182 -5.58 -10.77 21.10
N ARG A 183 -4.86 -10.74 22.24
CA ARG A 183 -4.47 -9.50 22.93
C ARG A 183 -3.56 -8.62 22.07
N CYS A 184 -2.55 -9.22 21.42
CA CYS A 184 -1.61 -8.51 20.55
C CYS A 184 -2.32 -7.89 19.35
N THR A 185 -3.19 -8.66 18.69
CA THR A 185 -3.97 -8.21 17.52
C THR A 185 -4.81 -6.97 17.83
N ARG A 186 -5.49 -6.95 18.97
CA ARG A 186 -6.45 -5.88 19.30
C ARG A 186 -5.88 -4.77 20.16
N TYR A 187 -4.58 -4.78 20.45
CA TYR A 187 -3.99 -3.88 21.44
C TYR A 187 -4.26 -2.41 21.12
N TYR A 188 -4.01 -1.99 19.87
CA TYR A 188 -4.20 -0.60 19.42
C TYR A 188 -5.66 -0.27 19.07
N THR A 189 -6.51 -1.28 18.89
CA THR A 189 -7.93 -1.11 18.53
C THR A 189 -8.87 -1.30 19.71
N ARG A 190 -8.37 -1.68 20.89
CA ARG A 190 -9.18 -2.02 22.07
C ARG A 190 -10.14 -0.92 22.51
N VAL A 191 -9.73 0.34 22.37
CA VAL A 191 -10.52 1.52 22.78
C VAL A 191 -11.31 2.14 21.62
N VAL A 192 -11.15 1.61 20.41
CA VAL A 192 -11.84 2.12 19.22
C VAL A 192 -13.28 1.62 19.21
N VAL A 193 -14.21 2.55 18.96
CA VAL A 193 -15.63 2.26 18.79
C VAL A 193 -16.01 2.66 17.36
N PRO A 194 -16.04 1.71 16.40
CA PRO A 194 -16.44 2.01 15.04
C PRO A 194 -17.93 2.40 14.99
N ASP A 195 -18.26 3.42 14.20
CA ASP A 195 -19.63 3.90 14.03
C ASP A 195 -20.13 3.64 12.60
N THR A 196 -19.30 3.96 11.61
CA THR A 196 -19.65 3.84 10.20
C THR A 196 -19.32 2.45 9.62
N GLN A 197 -19.93 2.12 8.49
CA GLN A 197 -19.59 0.89 7.76
C GLN A 197 -18.10 0.90 7.37
N GLU A 198 -17.57 2.06 7.00
CA GLU A 198 -16.17 2.29 6.66
C GLU A 198 -15.26 2.03 7.86
N ASP A 199 -15.62 2.50 9.05
CA ASP A 199 -14.87 2.25 10.29
C ASP A 199 -14.76 0.75 10.57
N HIS A 200 -15.84 0.00 10.40
CA HIS A 200 -15.82 -1.46 10.58
C HIS A 200 -14.89 -2.17 9.58
N LEU A 201 -14.78 -1.66 8.35
CA LEU A 201 -13.91 -2.21 7.31
C LEU A 201 -12.44 -1.86 7.58
N ILE A 202 -12.17 -0.63 7.97
CA ILE A 202 -10.81 -0.20 8.36
C ILE A 202 -10.34 -0.98 9.59
N LEU A 203 -11.20 -1.12 10.60
CA LEU A 203 -10.92 -1.95 11.78
C LEU A 203 -10.53 -3.38 11.37
N ALA A 204 -11.31 -4.00 10.49
CA ALA A 204 -11.04 -5.35 10.02
C ALA A 204 -9.70 -5.46 9.28
N ALA A 205 -9.34 -4.47 8.47
CA ALA A 205 -8.05 -4.41 7.80
C ALA A 205 -6.88 -4.27 8.81
N ILE A 206 -6.97 -3.32 9.74
CA ILE A 206 -5.93 -3.07 10.76
C ILE A 206 -5.74 -4.29 11.66
N GLU A 207 -6.82 -4.92 12.12
CA GLU A 207 -6.75 -6.14 12.93
C GLU A 207 -6.17 -7.31 12.12
N THR A 208 -6.40 -7.38 10.81
CA THR A 208 -5.78 -8.40 9.96
C THR A 208 -4.27 -8.19 9.84
N VAL A 209 -3.81 -6.94 9.66
CA VAL A 209 -2.37 -6.62 9.58
C VAL A 209 -1.67 -6.92 10.90
N THR A 210 -2.22 -6.44 12.02
CA THR A 210 -1.67 -6.68 13.36
C THR A 210 -1.69 -8.16 13.72
N HIS A 211 -2.73 -8.91 13.37
CA HIS A 211 -2.76 -10.36 13.52
C HIS A 211 -1.60 -11.04 12.78
N ASN A 212 -1.32 -10.65 11.53
CA ASN A 212 -0.19 -11.20 10.77
C ASN A 212 1.15 -10.88 11.44
N ILE A 213 1.34 -9.65 11.93
CA ILE A 213 2.55 -9.25 12.67
C ILE A 213 2.72 -10.12 13.92
N CYS A 214 1.70 -10.16 14.77
CA CYS A 214 1.72 -10.88 16.04
C CYS A 214 1.89 -12.39 15.85
N SER A 215 1.21 -12.98 14.87
CA SER A 215 1.31 -14.40 14.54
C SER A 215 2.72 -14.79 14.09
N THR A 216 3.34 -13.98 13.22
CA THR A 216 4.74 -14.20 12.81
C THR A 216 5.70 -14.04 13.99
N LEU A 217 5.54 -13.00 14.80
CA LEU A 217 6.42 -12.78 15.97
C LEU A 217 6.31 -13.92 16.99
N LEU A 218 5.10 -14.42 17.25
CA LEU A 218 4.89 -15.57 18.15
C LEU A 218 5.51 -16.85 17.56
N THR A 219 5.43 -17.03 16.24
CA THR A 219 6.13 -18.14 15.57
C THR A 219 7.64 -18.03 15.75
N VAL A 220 8.22 -16.84 15.54
CA VAL A 220 9.64 -16.58 15.79
C VAL A 220 9.99 -16.86 17.24
N ARG A 221 9.16 -16.44 18.20
CA ARG A 221 9.35 -16.72 19.63
C ARG A 221 9.43 -18.23 19.90
N LYS A 222 8.54 -19.04 19.33
CA LYS A 222 8.61 -20.50 19.45
C LYS A 222 9.95 -21.05 18.96
N LEU A 223 10.43 -20.54 17.82
CA LEU A 223 11.69 -20.98 17.21
C LEU A 223 12.94 -20.60 18.02
N VAL A 224 12.98 -19.40 18.59
CA VAL A 224 14.22 -18.84 19.17
C VAL A 224 14.21 -18.74 20.70
N VAL A 225 13.04 -18.75 21.36
CA VAL A 225 12.92 -18.64 22.82
C VAL A 225 12.50 -19.96 23.46
N GLU A 226 11.45 -20.62 22.93
CA GLU A 226 10.93 -21.84 23.55
C GLU A 226 11.72 -23.10 23.17
N ASN A 227 12.32 -23.10 21.97
CA ASN A 227 13.13 -24.21 21.52
C ASN A 227 14.45 -24.29 22.30
N THR A 228 14.60 -25.33 23.13
CA THR A 228 15.83 -25.59 23.90
C THR A 228 17.05 -25.92 23.03
N HIS A 229 16.82 -26.25 21.76
CA HIS A 229 17.85 -26.56 20.77
C HIS A 229 18.02 -25.44 19.74
N ALA A 230 17.55 -24.22 20.05
CA ALA A 230 17.72 -23.09 19.15
C ALA A 230 19.20 -22.80 18.89
N ASP A 231 19.52 -22.65 17.63
CA ASP A 231 20.87 -22.53 17.08
C ASP A 231 20.93 -21.45 15.98
N GLU A 232 22.01 -21.42 15.21
CA GLU A 232 22.18 -20.45 14.12
C GLU A 232 21.14 -20.64 13.00
N ASP A 233 20.77 -21.88 12.68
CA ASP A 233 19.72 -22.19 11.69
C ASP A 233 18.34 -21.68 12.11
N SER A 234 18.07 -21.69 13.42
CA SER A 234 16.86 -21.12 14.01
C SER A 234 16.78 -19.60 13.77
N ILE A 235 17.92 -18.89 13.83
CA ILE A 235 18.00 -17.46 13.52
C ILE A 235 17.75 -17.21 12.03
N ILE A 236 18.32 -18.06 11.16
CA ILE A 236 18.12 -17.94 9.70
C ILE A 236 16.64 -18.09 9.35
N THR A 237 15.99 -19.10 9.91
CA THR A 237 14.54 -19.36 9.71
C THR A 237 13.67 -18.23 10.27
N ALA A 238 14.05 -17.68 11.43
CA ALA A 238 13.39 -16.51 12.01
C ALA A 238 13.51 -15.28 11.09
N LYS A 239 14.71 -14.98 10.59
CA LYS A 239 14.93 -13.88 9.64
C LYS A 239 14.13 -14.05 8.36
N GLU A 240 14.07 -15.27 7.81
CA GLU A 240 13.27 -15.55 6.62
C GLU A 240 11.77 -15.29 6.87
N SER A 241 11.25 -15.76 8.00
CA SER A 241 9.85 -15.51 8.41
C SER A 241 9.55 -14.01 8.53
N LEU A 242 10.47 -13.23 9.10
CA LEU A 242 10.35 -11.78 9.21
C LEU A 242 10.42 -11.09 7.84
N ARG A 243 11.31 -11.52 6.94
CA ARG A 243 11.39 -10.98 5.57
C ARG A 243 10.13 -11.26 4.77
N VAL A 244 9.54 -12.44 4.91
CA VAL A 244 8.24 -12.78 4.30
C VAL A 244 7.14 -11.85 4.82
N LEU A 245 7.09 -11.60 6.14
CA LEU A 245 6.16 -10.63 6.71
C LEU A 245 6.40 -9.23 6.17
N MET A 246 7.65 -8.76 6.16
CA MET A 246 8.00 -7.44 5.61
C MET A 246 7.59 -7.32 4.14
N GLY A 247 7.76 -8.38 3.34
CA GLY A 247 7.31 -8.43 1.95
C GLY A 247 5.79 -8.28 1.78
N LYS A 248 4.99 -8.66 2.77
CA LYS A 248 3.54 -8.42 2.80
C LYS A 248 3.20 -7.00 3.26
N LEU A 249 3.85 -6.53 4.31
CA LEU A 249 3.62 -5.21 4.91
C LEU A 249 4.01 -4.07 3.96
N LYS A 250 5.14 -4.19 3.24
CA LYS A 250 5.65 -3.21 2.28
C LYS A 250 5.65 -1.77 2.81
N TRP A 251 6.02 -1.59 4.07
CA TRP A 251 6.04 -0.26 4.69
C TRP A 251 7.06 0.65 4.00
N THR A 252 6.57 1.83 3.63
CA THR A 252 7.30 2.85 2.86
C THR A 252 8.51 3.40 3.61
N THR A 253 8.44 3.41 4.95
CA THR A 253 9.52 3.84 5.84
C THR A 253 10.79 3.01 5.68
N TRP A 254 10.70 1.73 5.32
CA TRP A 254 11.90 0.90 5.14
C TRP A 254 12.75 1.26 3.94
N LYS A 255 12.20 2.07 3.05
CA LYS A 255 12.82 2.58 1.83
C LYS A 255 13.31 4.03 2.01
N GLU A 256 12.95 4.70 3.11
CA GLU A 256 13.46 6.01 3.46
C GLU A 256 14.98 5.94 3.71
N CYS A 257 15.65 7.05 3.41
CA CYS A 257 17.07 7.21 3.69
C CYS A 257 17.27 7.30 5.20
N ALA A 258 18.40 6.79 5.71
CA ALA A 258 18.75 6.79 7.13
C ALA A 258 19.19 8.17 7.67
N GLY A 259 18.66 9.26 7.11
CA GLY A 259 19.10 10.63 7.29
C GLY A 259 19.87 11.16 6.08
N CYS A 260 19.59 12.41 5.71
CA CYS A 260 20.31 13.17 4.69
C CYS A 260 20.95 14.40 5.33
N ASN A 261 21.92 15.03 4.63
CA ASN A 261 22.49 16.28 5.09
C ASN A 261 21.44 17.41 5.11
N PHE A 262 21.74 18.53 5.77
CA PHE A 262 20.80 19.65 5.91
C PHE A 262 20.40 20.32 4.58
N ASP A 263 21.23 20.18 3.54
CA ASP A 263 20.99 20.67 2.18
C ASP A 263 20.45 19.59 1.23
N GLU A 264 20.17 18.40 1.76
CA GLU A 264 19.72 17.24 1.01
C GLU A 264 18.36 16.75 1.49
N VAL A 265 17.56 16.24 0.56
CA VAL A 265 16.31 15.52 0.85
C VAL A 265 16.45 14.09 0.39
N CYS A 266 15.85 13.15 1.13
CA CYS A 266 15.70 11.80 0.62
C CYS A 266 14.75 11.87 -0.58
N PHE A 267 15.26 11.55 -1.76
CA PHE A 267 14.53 11.78 -3.00
C PHE A 267 13.89 10.50 -3.50
N ILE A 268 12.63 10.63 -3.90
CA ILE A 268 11.90 9.63 -4.66
C ILE A 268 11.26 10.32 -5.87
N PRO A 269 11.12 9.64 -7.03
CA PRO A 269 10.46 10.23 -8.18
C PRO A 269 9.05 10.71 -7.86
N MET A 270 8.83 12.00 -8.10
CA MET A 270 7.54 12.67 -8.05
C MET A 270 7.36 13.42 -9.35
N TRP A 271 6.22 13.26 -10.01
CA TRP A 271 6.01 13.91 -11.30
C TRP A 271 6.22 15.43 -11.17
N PRO A 272 6.97 16.10 -12.07
CA PRO A 272 7.58 15.58 -13.30
C PRO A 272 8.92 14.83 -13.11
N PHE A 273 9.59 15.02 -12.00
CA PHE A 273 10.98 14.60 -11.76
C PHE A 273 11.16 13.12 -11.43
N GLY A 274 12.39 12.67 -11.63
CA GLY A 274 12.92 11.43 -11.07
C GLY A 274 13.14 10.30 -12.07
N ASP A 275 14.16 9.52 -11.75
CA ASP A 275 14.62 8.37 -12.49
C ASP A 275 14.25 7.06 -11.80
N LYS A 276 14.25 5.98 -12.59
CA LYS A 276 13.95 4.63 -12.13
C LYS A 276 14.90 4.15 -11.03
N ALA A 277 16.18 4.52 -11.09
CA ALA A 277 17.17 4.10 -10.09
C ALA A 277 16.83 4.69 -8.70
N SER A 278 16.40 5.94 -8.65
CA SER A 278 15.95 6.61 -7.43
C SER A 278 14.62 6.07 -6.92
N TYR A 279 13.74 5.61 -7.82
CA TYR A 279 12.58 4.85 -7.38
C TYR A 279 13.00 3.53 -6.75
N GLU A 280 13.90 2.74 -7.35
CA GLU A 280 14.29 1.44 -6.82
C GLU A 280 15.06 1.56 -5.50
N LYS A 281 16.01 2.50 -5.43
CA LYS A 281 16.85 2.77 -4.26
C LYS A 281 16.94 4.29 -4.03
N PRO A 282 16.05 4.85 -3.19
CA PRO A 282 16.11 6.27 -2.88
C PRO A 282 17.44 6.69 -2.29
N ASN A 283 17.84 7.92 -2.62
CA ASN A 283 19.10 8.50 -2.20
C ASN A 283 18.91 9.97 -1.83
N CYS A 284 19.81 10.47 -0.99
CA CYS A 284 19.86 11.89 -0.65
C CYS A 284 20.24 12.70 -1.90
N ARG A 285 19.51 13.80 -2.14
CA ARG A 285 19.74 14.73 -3.24
C ARG A 285 19.61 16.17 -2.76
N ASN A 286 20.49 17.03 -3.24
CA ASN A 286 20.44 18.47 -3.04
C ASN A 286 19.81 19.18 -4.26
N ALA A 287 19.65 20.50 -4.16
CA ALA A 287 19.03 21.33 -5.20
C ALA A 287 19.61 21.14 -6.62
N THR A 288 20.92 20.84 -6.74
CA THR A 288 21.61 20.69 -8.04
C THR A 288 21.53 19.28 -8.63
N THR A 289 20.98 18.32 -7.89
CA THR A 289 20.84 16.92 -8.31
C THR A 289 19.39 16.46 -8.43
N LEU A 290 18.43 17.24 -7.93
CA LEU A 290 16.99 16.94 -7.99
C LEU A 290 16.42 16.99 -9.42
N ASP A 291 16.96 17.84 -10.30
CA ASP A 291 16.51 18.01 -11.69
C ASP A 291 17.08 16.95 -12.66
N LYS A 292 18.17 16.29 -12.26
CA LYS A 292 18.85 15.25 -13.04
C LYS A 292 17.94 14.02 -13.19
N GLY A 293 17.48 13.78 -14.42
CA GLY A 293 16.63 12.64 -14.79
C GLY A 293 15.39 13.01 -15.61
N TRP A 294 15.02 14.30 -15.67
CA TRP A 294 13.91 14.75 -16.52
C TRP A 294 14.23 14.68 -18.02
N TRP A 295 15.44 15.10 -18.39
CA TRP A 295 15.90 15.21 -19.79
C TRP A 295 16.43 13.91 -20.38
N ASP A 296 16.60 12.87 -19.57
CA ASP A 296 17.14 11.58 -20.02
C ASP A 296 16.00 10.55 -20.20
N PRO A 297 15.58 10.28 -21.44
CA PRO A 297 14.49 9.34 -21.72
C PRO A 297 14.84 7.90 -21.36
N ALA A 298 16.13 7.56 -21.17
CA ALA A 298 16.53 6.21 -20.81
C ALA A 298 16.36 5.93 -19.30
N SER A 299 16.40 6.97 -18.47
CA SER A 299 16.35 6.83 -17.00
C SER A 299 15.05 7.34 -16.37
N ARG A 300 14.24 8.11 -17.09
CA ARG A 300 12.98 8.71 -16.58
C ARG A 300 11.99 7.65 -16.07
N TYR A 301 11.48 7.86 -14.86
CA TYR A 301 10.50 6.96 -14.23
C TYR A 301 9.11 6.99 -14.92
N TRP A 302 8.72 8.15 -15.48
CA TRP A 302 7.35 8.44 -15.97
C TRP A 302 7.08 8.17 -17.47
N HIS A 303 7.66 7.14 -18.10
CA HIS A 303 7.39 6.80 -19.52
C HIS A 303 6.04 6.07 -19.72
N PRO A 304 5.25 6.35 -20.79
CA PRO A 304 5.56 7.04 -22.05
C PRO A 304 4.81 8.38 -22.19
N MET A 305 5.18 9.41 -21.44
CA MET A 305 4.67 10.76 -21.66
C MET A 305 5.66 11.57 -22.53
N PRO A 306 5.20 12.49 -23.41
CA PRO A 306 6.08 13.26 -24.28
C PRO A 306 7.21 13.94 -23.47
N SER A 307 8.44 13.88 -23.98
CA SER A 307 9.52 14.73 -23.48
C SER A 307 9.15 16.18 -23.78
N MET A 308 9.08 17.03 -22.76
CA MET A 308 9.23 18.46 -23.02
C MET A 308 10.69 18.71 -23.39
N MET A 309 10.95 19.57 -24.37
CA MET A 309 12.31 19.90 -24.78
C MET A 309 13.06 20.61 -23.63
N PRO A 310 14.38 20.38 -23.47
CA PRO A 310 15.21 21.16 -22.55
C PRO A 310 15.07 22.67 -22.81
N PRO A 311 15.14 23.51 -21.76
CA PRO A 311 15.33 24.94 -21.98
C PRO A 311 16.63 25.12 -22.77
N PRO A 312 16.66 26.04 -23.74
CA PRO A 312 17.88 26.34 -24.48
C PRO A 312 18.99 26.75 -23.50
N ASP A 313 20.19 26.26 -23.78
CA ASP A 313 21.40 26.60 -23.02
C ASP A 313 21.59 28.12 -23.03
N GLU A 314 21.50 28.76 -21.87
CA GLU A 314 21.94 30.15 -21.69
C GLU A 314 23.47 30.16 -21.72
N SER A 315 24.00 30.07 -22.93
CA SER A 315 25.39 30.37 -23.22
C SER A 315 25.55 31.90 -23.30
N GLU A 316 26.05 32.48 -22.22
CA GLU A 316 26.93 33.66 -22.27
C GLU A 316 28.35 33.24 -21.87
#